data_AF-A0A7C4A5A8-F1
#
_entry.id   AF-A0A7C4A5A8-F1
#
_cell.length_a   1.000
_cell.length_b   1.000
_cell.length_c   1.000
_cell.angle_alpha   90.00
_cell.angle_beta   90.00
_cell.angle_gamma   90.00
#
_symmetry.space_group_name_H-M   'P 1'
#
loop_
_entity.id
_entity.type
_entity.pdbx_description
1 polymer ?
#
loop_
_entity_poly.entity_id
_entity_poly.type
_entity_poly.pdbx_seq_one_letter_code
_entity_poly.pdbx_strand_id
1 'polypeptide(L)'
;MPDTEQIRHFDKTGNTSAAWISTADSLLTAARVLKTCRDRFDPTRLKVGDTIPDECVVLFPELMLRGFAVECLLKALWLKLGNKLVGAGKYLGVKDAADHNLVQLLDAVGLCLGGREREVLKRLSMGVALGRTKITI
;
A
#
# COMPACT_ATOMS: atom_id res chain seq x y z
N MET A 1 25.21 18.41 -1.41
CA MET A 1 23.96 18.97 -1.97
C MET A 1 23.56 18.06 -3.11
N PRO A 2 22.35 17.48 -3.15
CA PRO A 2 21.92 16.73 -4.33
C PRO A 2 21.94 17.65 -5.55
N ASP A 3 22.43 17.14 -6.68
CA ASP A 3 22.55 17.94 -7.90
C ASP A 3 21.18 18.43 -8.36
N THR A 4 21.12 19.64 -8.94
CA THR A 4 19.89 20.26 -9.44
C THR A 4 19.12 19.35 -10.40
N GLU A 5 19.83 18.52 -11.16
CA GLU A 5 19.23 17.51 -12.03
C GLU A 5 18.58 16.35 -11.25
N GLN A 6 19.21 15.89 -10.17
CA GLN A 6 18.64 14.85 -9.30
C GLN A 6 17.35 15.32 -8.64
N ILE A 7 17.32 16.58 -8.16
CA ILE A 7 16.12 17.20 -7.60
C ILE A 7 15.01 17.25 -8.65
N ARG A 8 15.32 17.71 -9.88
CA ARG A 8 14.33 17.78 -10.97
C ARG A 8 13.81 16.40 -11.35
N HIS A 9 14.68 15.39 -11.41
CA HIS A 9 14.28 14.03 -11.72
C HIS A 9 13.37 13.46 -10.62
N PHE A 10 13.73 13.64 -9.35
CA PHE A 10 12.92 13.22 -8.20
C PHE A 10 11.54 13.87 -8.20
N ASP A 11 11.47 15.19 -8.37
CA ASP A 11 10.22 15.94 -8.44
C ASP A 11 9.35 15.50 -9.63
N LYS A 12 9.96 15.25 -10.80
CA LYS A 12 9.24 14.77 -11.98
C LYS A 12 8.67 13.38 -11.75
N THR A 13 9.47 12.44 -11.27
CA THR A 13 9.07 11.05 -11.06
C THR A 13 8.00 10.96 -9.96
N GLY A 14 8.22 11.61 -8.81
CA GLY A 14 7.30 11.58 -7.68
C GLY A 14 5.93 12.22 -7.95
N ASN A 15 5.85 13.16 -8.90
CA ASN A 15 4.60 13.78 -9.34
C ASN A 15 4.01 13.16 -10.62
N THR A 16 4.53 12.03 -11.10
CA THR A 16 3.98 11.33 -12.27
C THR A 16 2.91 10.32 -11.82
N SER A 17 1.63 10.64 -12.05
CA SER A 17 0.49 9.78 -11.64
C SER A 17 0.56 8.36 -12.21
N ALA A 18 1.02 8.20 -13.46
CA ALA A 18 1.17 6.89 -14.11
C ALA A 18 2.18 5.98 -13.38
N ALA A 19 3.23 6.54 -12.76
CA ALA A 19 4.22 5.77 -12.01
C ALA A 19 3.58 5.14 -10.75
N TRP A 20 2.71 5.89 -10.07
CA TRP A 20 1.96 5.40 -8.91
C TRP A 20 0.94 4.33 -9.31
N ILE A 21 0.26 4.47 -10.44
CA ILE A 21 -0.67 3.46 -10.97
C ILE A 21 0.08 2.16 -11.29
N SER A 22 1.19 2.25 -12.03
CA SER A 22 2.03 1.09 -12.37
C SER A 22 2.55 0.36 -11.12
N THR A 23 2.93 1.13 -10.10
CA THR A 23 3.33 0.58 -8.80
C THR A 23 2.17 -0.16 -8.13
N ALA A 24 0.95 0.42 -8.13
CA ALA A 24 -0.23 -0.23 -7.59
C ALA A 24 -0.54 -1.56 -8.29
N ASP A 25 -0.45 -1.61 -9.62
CA ASP A 25 -0.70 -2.83 -10.40
C ASP A 25 0.31 -3.94 -10.06
N SER A 26 1.58 -3.57 -9.89
CA SER A 26 2.64 -4.49 -9.47
C SER A 26 2.36 -5.07 -8.07
N LEU A 27 1.97 -4.22 -7.12
CA LEU A 27 1.63 -4.61 -5.76
C LEU A 27 0.39 -5.53 -5.71
N LEU A 28 -0.66 -5.22 -6.48
CA LEU A 28 -1.85 -6.07 -6.60
C LEU A 28 -1.52 -7.41 -7.23
N THR A 29 -0.62 -7.43 -8.22
CA THR A 29 -0.15 -8.67 -8.85
C THR A 29 0.59 -9.55 -7.84
N ALA A 30 1.53 -8.97 -7.09
CA ALA A 30 2.22 -9.68 -6.03
C ALA A 30 1.26 -10.21 -4.95
N ALA A 31 0.28 -9.40 -4.53
CA ALA A 31 -0.74 -9.85 -3.57
C ALA A 31 -1.57 -11.04 -4.09
N ARG A 32 -1.89 -11.07 -5.39
CA ARG A 32 -2.61 -12.21 -6.00
C ARG A 32 -1.76 -13.49 -6.02
N VAL A 33 -0.45 -13.37 -6.21
CA VAL A 33 0.48 -14.50 -6.11
C VAL A 33 0.48 -15.06 -4.69
N LEU A 34 0.63 -14.21 -3.67
CA LEU A 34 0.60 -14.64 -2.26
C LEU A 34 -0.73 -15.29 -1.87
N LYS A 35 -1.85 -14.71 -2.32
CA LYS A 35 -3.18 -15.32 -2.16
C LYS A 35 -3.23 -16.73 -2.74
N THR A 36 -2.69 -16.90 -3.95
CA THR A 36 -2.70 -18.20 -4.64
C THR A 36 -1.87 -19.23 -3.89
N CYS A 37 -0.72 -18.85 -3.33
CA CYS A 37 0.09 -19.73 -2.48
C CYS A 37 -0.69 -20.15 -1.23
N ARG A 38 -1.30 -19.19 -0.51
CA ARG A 38 -2.11 -19.47 0.68
C ARG A 38 -3.32 -20.35 0.37
N ASP A 39 -4.05 -20.06 -0.71
CA ASP A 39 -5.30 -20.77 -1.03
C ASP A 39 -5.06 -22.21 -1.53
N ARG A 40 -3.84 -22.52 -2.00
CA ARG A 40 -3.43 -23.90 -2.34
C ARG A 40 -3.05 -24.73 -1.12
N PHE A 41 -2.81 -24.08 0.01
CA PHE A 41 -2.42 -24.76 1.22
C PHE A 41 -3.64 -25.37 1.91
N ASP A 42 -3.54 -26.66 2.23
CA ASP A 42 -4.56 -27.38 2.99
C ASP A 42 -4.11 -27.51 4.45
N PRO A 43 -4.68 -26.70 5.39
CA PRO A 43 -4.29 -26.73 6.78
C PRO A 43 -4.63 -28.04 7.49
N THR A 44 -5.53 -28.85 6.93
CA THR A 44 -5.90 -30.15 7.53
C THR A 44 -4.78 -31.19 7.40
N ARG A 45 -3.75 -30.91 6.60
CA ARG A 45 -2.59 -31.78 6.42
C ARG A 45 -1.49 -31.56 7.46
N LEU A 46 -1.61 -30.52 8.30
CA LEU A 46 -0.66 -30.24 9.37
C LEU A 46 -0.89 -31.15 10.59
N LYS A 47 0.19 -31.68 11.13
CA LYS A 47 0.21 -32.44 12.38
C LYS A 47 0.87 -31.62 13.48
N VAL A 48 0.54 -31.96 14.73
CA VAL A 48 1.21 -31.39 15.90
C VAL A 48 2.70 -31.71 15.84
N GLY A 49 3.54 -30.68 15.89
CA GLY A 49 4.99 -30.79 15.78
C GLY A 49 5.56 -30.47 14.39
N ASP A 50 4.72 -30.30 13.37
CA ASP A 50 5.16 -29.87 12.05
C ASP A 50 5.61 -28.40 12.07
N THR A 51 6.63 -28.07 11.27
CA THR A 51 7.00 -26.68 11.01
C THR A 51 5.88 -25.97 10.28
N ILE A 52 5.55 -24.73 10.68
CA ILE A 52 4.55 -23.90 10.02
C ILE A 52 5.04 -23.58 8.60
N PRO A 53 4.32 -23.97 7.53
CA PRO A 53 4.70 -23.68 6.16
C PRO A 53 4.63 -22.20 5.83
N ASP A 54 5.46 -21.74 4.90
CA ASP A 54 5.51 -20.34 4.50
C ASP A 54 4.15 -19.84 4.00
N GLU A 55 3.36 -20.70 3.35
CA GLU A 55 2.01 -20.40 2.87
C GLU A 55 1.03 -20.01 3.99
N CYS A 56 1.31 -20.40 5.25
CA CYS A 56 0.50 -20.00 6.40
C CYS A 56 0.80 -18.59 6.90
N VAL A 57 1.97 -18.03 6.59
CA VAL A 57 2.44 -16.74 7.14
C VAL A 57 2.37 -15.59 6.13
N VAL A 58 1.89 -15.84 4.90
CA VAL A 58 1.79 -14.80 3.85
C VAL A 58 0.53 -13.93 3.91
N LEU A 59 -0.42 -14.19 4.82
CA LEU A 59 -1.65 -13.39 4.94
C LEU A 59 -1.37 -11.90 5.20
N PHE A 60 -0.52 -11.59 6.19
CA PHE A 60 -0.21 -10.19 6.51
C PHE A 60 0.59 -9.48 5.40
N PRO A 61 1.63 -10.11 4.80
CA PRO A 61 2.26 -9.59 3.59
C PRO A 61 1.26 -9.34 2.44
N GLU A 62 0.31 -10.24 2.20
CA GLU A 62 -0.74 -10.03 1.19
C GLU A 62 -1.57 -8.77 1.48
N LEU A 63 -2.06 -8.63 2.71
CA LEU A 63 -2.87 -7.48 3.12
C LEU A 63 -2.09 -6.17 3.07
N MET A 64 -0.81 -6.19 3.45
CA MET A 64 0.10 -5.06 3.35
C MET A 64 0.27 -4.61 1.89
N LEU A 65 0.51 -5.54 0.97
CA LEU A 65 0.64 -5.22 -0.47
C LEU A 65 -0.64 -4.63 -1.04
N ARG A 66 -1.81 -5.17 -0.66
CA ARG A 66 -3.11 -4.59 -1.04
C ARG A 66 -3.29 -3.17 -0.48
N GLY A 67 -2.89 -2.94 0.77
CA GLY A 67 -2.94 -1.62 1.38
C GLY A 67 -2.05 -0.60 0.65
N PHE A 68 -0.80 -0.96 0.33
CA PHE A 68 0.07 -0.10 -0.47
C PHE A 68 -0.44 0.15 -1.88
N ALA A 69 -1.07 -0.84 -2.51
CA ALA A 69 -1.69 -0.65 -3.81
C ALA A 69 -2.79 0.42 -3.75
N VAL A 70 -3.67 0.34 -2.75
CA VAL A 70 -4.71 1.36 -2.55
C VAL A 70 -4.10 2.73 -2.26
N GLU A 71 -3.08 2.79 -1.40
CA GLU A 71 -2.34 4.03 -1.13
C GLU A 71 -1.77 4.66 -2.41
N CYS A 72 -1.15 3.85 -3.28
CA CYS A 72 -0.61 4.31 -4.55
C CYS A 72 -1.71 4.84 -5.47
N LEU A 73 -2.88 4.19 -5.53
CA LEU A 73 -4.01 4.67 -6.33
C LEU A 73 -4.57 5.99 -5.80
N LEU A 74 -4.70 6.15 -4.49
CA LEU A 74 -5.15 7.40 -3.86
C LEU A 74 -4.14 8.53 -4.12
N LYS A 75 -2.84 8.25 -4.02
CA LYS A 75 -1.76 9.18 -4.39
C LYS A 75 -1.78 9.55 -5.88
N ALA A 76 -2.05 8.58 -6.76
CA ALA A 76 -2.22 8.85 -8.18
C ALA A 76 -3.43 9.77 -8.45
N LEU A 77 -4.54 9.56 -7.74
CA LEU A 77 -5.72 10.40 -7.83
C LEU A 77 -5.43 11.81 -7.31
N TRP A 78 -4.74 11.95 -6.18
CA TRP A 78 -4.30 13.23 -5.64
C TRP A 78 -3.51 14.05 -6.68
N LEU A 79 -2.58 13.41 -7.39
CA LEU A 79 -1.83 14.04 -8.50
C LEU A 79 -2.72 14.39 -9.69
N LYS A 80 -3.69 13.54 -10.05
CA LYS A 80 -4.64 13.82 -11.14
C LYS A 80 -5.58 14.99 -10.82
N LEU A 81 -5.83 15.26 -9.53
CA LEU A 81 -6.56 16.45 -9.07
C LEU A 81 -5.73 17.74 -9.12
N GLY A 82 -4.48 17.69 -9.61
CA GLY A 82 -3.61 18.85 -9.79
C GLY A 82 -2.71 19.15 -8.58
N ASN A 83 -2.74 18.31 -7.55
CA ASN A 83 -1.86 18.46 -6.40
C ASN A 83 -0.46 17.89 -6.66
N LYS A 84 0.47 18.11 -5.72
CA LYS A 84 1.83 17.56 -5.74
C LYS A 84 2.07 16.67 -4.53
N LEU A 85 2.89 15.65 -4.71
CA LEU A 85 3.41 14.79 -3.64
C LEU A 85 4.87 15.09 -3.33
N VAL A 86 5.57 15.74 -4.25
CA VAL A 86 7.00 16.03 -4.15
C VAL A 86 7.26 17.47 -4.61
N GLY A 87 8.18 18.15 -3.96
CA GLY A 87 8.65 19.46 -4.41
C GLY A 87 9.98 19.84 -3.76
N ALA A 88 10.85 20.47 -4.55
CA ALA A 88 12.17 20.91 -4.14
C ALA A 88 13.02 19.77 -3.54
N GLY A 89 12.93 18.58 -4.14
CA GLY A 89 13.70 17.41 -3.72
C GLY A 89 13.18 16.73 -2.45
N LYS A 90 11.97 17.07 -2.00
CA LYS A 90 11.38 16.55 -0.76
C LYS A 90 10.01 15.95 -1.00
N TYR A 91 9.74 14.85 -0.30
CA TYR A 91 8.40 14.29 -0.22
C TYR A 91 7.53 15.21 0.65
N LEU A 92 6.44 15.71 0.07
CA LEU A 92 5.47 16.59 0.73
C LEU A 92 4.31 15.81 1.35
N GLY A 93 4.02 14.61 0.85
CA GLY A 93 2.87 13.82 1.26
C GLY A 93 1.54 14.33 0.70
N VAL A 94 0.45 13.73 1.18
CA VAL A 94 -0.91 14.24 0.94
C VAL A 94 -1.29 15.11 2.12
N LYS A 95 -1.77 16.33 1.85
CA LYS A 95 -2.14 17.26 2.90
C LYS A 95 -3.26 16.65 3.76
N ASP A 96 -3.16 16.83 5.08
CA ASP A 96 -4.15 16.39 6.07
C ASP A 96 -4.30 14.85 6.19
N ALA A 97 -3.38 14.08 5.62
CA ALA A 97 -3.30 12.64 5.78
C ALA A 97 -1.98 12.21 6.44
N ALA A 98 -2.09 11.45 7.53
CA ALA A 98 -0.96 10.79 8.16
C ALA A 98 -0.43 9.64 7.29
N ASP A 99 0.84 9.30 7.48
CA ASP A 99 1.49 8.20 6.77
C ASP A 99 0.68 6.90 6.89
N HIS A 100 0.36 6.31 5.74
CA HIS A 100 -0.35 5.05 5.60
C HIS A 100 -1.81 5.00 6.09
N ASN A 101 -2.41 6.13 6.47
CA ASN A 101 -3.82 6.18 6.82
C ASN A 101 -4.69 6.27 5.55
N LEU A 102 -5.15 5.12 5.05
CA LEU A 102 -5.93 5.05 3.81
C LEU A 102 -7.27 5.79 3.90
N VAL A 103 -7.85 5.91 5.10
CA VAL A 103 -9.10 6.63 5.32
C VAL A 103 -8.89 8.14 5.15
N GLN A 104 -7.83 8.68 5.75
CA GLN A 104 -7.49 10.10 5.59
C GLN A 104 -7.07 10.41 4.14
N LEU A 105 -6.36 9.51 3.47
CA LEU A 105 -6.04 9.66 2.04
C LEU A 105 -7.29 9.67 1.17
N LEU A 106 -8.27 8.82 1.47
CA LEU A 106 -9.56 8.80 0.77
C LEU A 106 -10.31 10.13 0.96
N ASP A 107 -10.35 10.62 2.20
CA ASP A 107 -11.01 11.88 2.54
C ASP A 107 -10.35 13.07 1.83
N ALA A 108 -9.01 13.08 1.75
CA ALA A 108 -8.24 14.12 1.06
C ALA A 108 -8.50 14.18 -0.45
N VAL A 109 -8.81 13.05 -1.10
CA VAL A 109 -9.18 13.02 -2.53
C VAL A 109 -10.67 13.19 -2.78
N GLY A 110 -11.48 13.38 -1.74
CA GLY A 110 -12.92 13.64 -1.85
C GLY A 110 -13.75 12.43 -2.30
N LEU A 111 -13.25 11.20 -2.13
CA LEU A 111 -14.00 10.00 -2.51
C LEU A 111 -14.97 9.59 -1.39
N CYS A 112 -16.26 9.50 -1.74
CA CYS A 112 -17.29 9.00 -0.86
C CYS A 112 -17.47 7.49 -1.06
N LEU A 113 -17.02 6.68 -0.11
CA LEU A 113 -17.22 5.23 -0.10
C LEU A 113 -18.30 4.84 0.92
N GLY A 114 -18.96 3.70 0.68
CA GLY A 114 -19.93 3.15 1.61
C GLY A 114 -19.28 2.67 2.91
N GLY A 115 -20.09 2.48 3.97
CA GLY A 115 -19.57 2.10 5.30
C GLY A 115 -18.71 0.83 5.30
N ARG A 116 -19.05 -0.17 4.47
CA ARG A 116 -18.27 -1.41 4.34
C ARG A 116 -16.89 -1.19 3.70
N GLU A 117 -16.82 -0.36 2.67
CA GLU A 117 -15.56 -0.07 1.97
C GLU A 117 -14.63 0.76 2.86
N ARG A 118 -15.18 1.74 3.58
CA ARG A 118 -14.42 2.51 4.58
C ARG A 118 -13.87 1.61 5.70
N GLU A 119 -14.65 0.64 6.16
CA GLU A 119 -14.18 -0.34 7.15
C GLU A 119 -13.07 -1.23 6.60
N VAL A 120 -13.15 -1.65 5.33
CA VAL A 120 -12.07 -2.38 4.66
C VAL A 120 -10.79 -1.52 4.59
N LEU A 121 -10.90 -0.23 4.25
CA LEU A 121 -9.74 0.67 4.24
C LEU A 121 -9.12 0.84 5.62
N LYS A 122 -9.94 0.91 6.68
CA LYS A 122 -9.45 0.97 8.06
C LYS A 122 -8.63 -0.27 8.40
N ARG A 123 -9.12 -1.46 8.04
CA ARG A 123 -8.41 -2.73 8.24
C ARG A 123 -7.13 -2.84 7.42
N LEU A 124 -7.16 -2.39 6.17
CA LEU A 124 -5.96 -2.35 5.31
C LEU A 124 -4.92 -1.34 5.85
N SER A 125 -5.34 -0.21 6.41
CA SER A 125 -4.43 0.74 7.07
C SER A 125 -3.67 0.05 8.22
N MET A 126 -4.36 -0.79 9.00
CA MET A 126 -3.69 -1.61 10.02
C MET A 126 -2.75 -2.64 9.38
N GLY A 127 -3.17 -3.30 8.30
CA GLY A 127 -2.32 -4.26 7.57
C GLY A 127 -1.01 -3.65 7.06
N VAL A 128 -1.03 -2.39 6.62
CA VAL A 128 0.18 -1.65 6.22
C VAL A 128 1.11 -1.39 7.40
N ALA A 129 0.57 -1.02 8.57
CA ALA A 129 1.36 -0.78 9.78
C ALA A 129 1.93 -2.08 10.37
N LEU A 130 1.11 -3.13 10.43
CA LEU A 130 1.43 -4.44 11.01
C LEU A 130 2.34 -5.27 10.10
N GLY A 131 2.18 -5.20 8.78
CA GLY A 131 3.05 -5.91 7.85
C GLY A 131 4.51 -5.44 7.89
N ARG A 132 4.77 -4.21 8.38
CA ARG A 132 6.11 -3.64 8.53
C ARG A 132 6.78 -3.94 9.87
N THR A 133 6.00 -4.29 10.90
CA THR A 133 6.51 -4.48 12.25
C THR A 133 6.24 -5.91 12.70
N LYS A 134 7.29 -6.65 13.09
CA LYS A 134 7.11 -7.93 13.79
C LYS A 134 6.34 -7.62 15.09
N ILE A 135 5.05 -7.90 15.14
CA ILE A 135 4.42 -8.16 16.44
C ILE A 135 4.85 -9.57 16.82
N THR A 136 5.91 -9.63 17.62
CA THR A 136 6.19 -10.78 18.47
C THR A 136 5.02 -10.86 19.44
N ILE A 137 4.21 -11.92 19.32
CA ILE A 137 3.26 -12.34 20.35
C ILE A 137 4.01 -13.25 21.32
#